data_AF-A0ABD5YWR6-F1
#
_entry.id   AF-A0ABD5YWR6-F1
#
_cell.length_a   1.000
_cell.length_b   1.000
_cell.length_c   1.000
_cell.angle_alpha   90.00
_cell.angle_beta   90.00
_cell.angle_gamma   90.00
#
_symmetry.space_group_name_H-M   'P 1'
#
loop_
_entity.id
_entity.type
_entity.pdbx_description
1 polymer ?
#
loop_
_entity_poly.entity_id
_entity_poly.type
_entity_poly.pdbx_seq_one_letter_code
_entity_poly.pdbx_strand_id
1 'polypeptide(L)' 'MGDDVEERDEAVTIAEEYADSECVGELGEVTDVEERDKSWYVEFQTHTFSETYTHSVEITKAVGNVVSHDRSSQFE' A
#
# COMPACT_ATOMS: atom_id res chain seq x y z
N MET A 1 1.24 -20.52 -13.11
CA MET A 1 1.28 -19.15 -13.61
C MET A 1 0.97 -18.32 -12.39
N GLY A 2 2.00 -17.74 -11.78
CA GLY A 2 1.76 -16.64 -10.84
C GLY A 2 1.52 -15.44 -11.72
N ASP A 3 0.44 -14.71 -11.47
CA ASP A 3 0.27 -13.38 -12.06
C ASP A 3 1.37 -12.53 -11.43
N ASP A 4 2.42 -12.28 -12.21
CA ASP A 4 3.44 -11.33 -11.84
C ASP A 4 2.78 -9.93 -11.82
N VAL A 5 2.92 -9.21 -10.72
CA VAL A 5 2.54 -7.81 -10.57
C VAL A 5 3.54 -6.95 -11.34
N GLU A 6 3.41 -6.97 -12.66
CA GLU A 6 4.19 -6.14 -13.58
C GLU A 6 3.56 -4.75 -13.74
N GLU A 7 2.30 -4.59 -13.33
CA GLU A 7 1.51 -3.37 -13.54
C GLU A 7 1.32 -2.55 -12.27
N ARG A 8 1.46 -1.24 -12.40
CA ARG A 8 1.25 -0.27 -11.32
C ARG A 8 -0.17 -0.37 -10.72
N ASP A 9 -1.19 -0.43 -11.57
CA ASP A 9 -2.59 -0.51 -11.15
C ASP A 9 -2.88 -1.77 -10.34
N GLU A 10 -2.21 -2.88 -10.63
CA GLU A 10 -2.36 -4.11 -9.86
C GLU A 10 -1.70 -3.98 -8.47
N ALA A 11 -0.50 -3.39 -8.40
CA ALA A 11 0.14 -3.11 -7.13
C ALA A 11 -0.70 -2.18 -6.24
N VAL A 12 -1.33 -1.17 -6.85
CA VAL A 12 -2.28 -0.29 -6.15
C VAL A 12 -3.48 -1.09 -5.66
N THR A 13 -4.13 -1.87 -6.51
CA THR A 13 -5.30 -2.68 -6.14
C THR A 13 -4.99 -3.59 -4.94
N ILE A 14 -3.82 -4.25 -4.94
CA ILE A 14 -3.38 -5.10 -3.83
C ILE A 14 -3.18 -4.28 -2.54
N ALA A 15 -2.61 -3.08 -2.64
CA ALA A 15 -2.43 -2.20 -1.50
C ALA A 15 -3.79 -1.75 -0.92
N GLU A 16 -4.76 -1.42 -1.77
CA GLU A 16 -6.10 -1.00 -1.37
C GLU A 16 -6.86 -2.13 -0.67
N GLU A 17 -6.85 -3.34 -1.24
CA GLU A 17 -7.48 -4.53 -0.64
C GLU A 17 -6.82 -4.89 0.71
N TYR A 18 -5.49 -4.77 0.79
CA TYR A 18 -4.76 -4.96 2.05
C TYR A 18 -5.14 -3.90 3.09
N ALA A 19 -5.28 -2.64 2.68
CA ALA A 19 -5.66 -1.55 3.56
C ALA A 19 -7.08 -1.70 4.10
N ASP A 20 -8.04 -2.12 3.28
CA ASP A 20 -9.42 -2.37 3.72
C ASP A 20 -9.49 -3.48 4.78
N SER A 21 -8.66 -4.52 4.64
CA SER A 21 -8.60 -5.63 5.60
C SER A 21 -7.84 -5.29 6.88
N GLU A 22 -6.67 -4.67 6.76
CA GLU A 22 -5.69 -4.59 7.86
C GLU A 22 -5.55 -3.18 8.47
N CYS A 23 -5.96 -2.13 7.77
CA CYS A 23 -5.82 -0.75 8.24
C CYS A 23 -7.11 -0.23 8.88
N VAL A 24 -6.95 0.69 9.85
CA VAL A 24 -8.07 1.31 10.55
C VAL A 24 -8.33 2.69 9.95
N GLY A 25 -9.54 2.90 9.44
CA GLY A 25 -9.97 4.16 8.84
C GLY A 25 -10.59 3.96 7.47
N GLU A 26 -11.01 5.05 6.85
CA GLU A 26 -11.39 5.07 5.44
C GLU A 26 -10.13 5.20 4.59
N LEU A 27 -10.00 4.36 3.57
CA LEU A 27 -8.91 4.46 2.60
C LEU A 27 -9.01 5.81 1.88
N GLY A 28 -7.90 6.55 1.88
CA GLY A 28 -7.76 7.85 1.26
C GLY A 28 -7.04 7.79 -0.08
N GLU A 29 -6.25 8.82 -0.35
CA GLU A 29 -5.48 8.93 -1.59
C GLU A 29 -4.20 8.10 -1.54
N VAL A 30 -3.86 7.47 -2.67
CA VAL A 30 -2.53 6.89 -2.93
C VAL A 30 -1.58 8.03 -3.29
N THR A 31 -0.62 8.32 -2.42
CA THR A 31 0.28 9.46 -2.53
C THR A 31 1.52 9.17 -3.39
N ASP A 32 2.01 7.93 -3.36
CA ASP A 32 3.18 7.52 -4.13
C ASP A 32 3.11 6.06 -4.55
N VAL A 33 3.66 5.76 -5.73
CA VAL A 33 3.85 4.38 -6.19
C VAL A 33 5.20 4.30 -6.89
N GLU A 34 6.13 3.61 -6.24
CA GLU A 34 7.49 3.43 -6.72
C GLU A 34 7.71 1.97 -7.15
N GLU A 35 8.18 1.80 -8.39
CA GLU A 35 8.64 0.52 -8.88
C GLU A 35 10.07 0.24 -8.36
N ARG A 36 10.27 -0.93 -7.76
CA ARG A 36 11.59 -1.45 -7.40
C ARG A 36 11.92 -2.72 -8.19
N ASP A 37 13.18 -3.14 -8.10
CA ASP A 37 13.74 -4.28 -8.82
C ASP A 37 12.89 -5.56 -8.72
N LYS A 38 12.34 -5.85 -7.53
CA LYS A 38 11.56 -7.07 -7.24
C LYS A 38 10.26 -6.81 -6.48
N SER A 39 9.95 -5.54 -6.25
CA SER A 39 8.81 -5.11 -5.44
C SER A 39 8.21 -3.83 -5.98
N TRP A 40 6.99 -3.55 -5.53
CA TRP A 40 6.34 -2.27 -5.62
C TRP A 40 6.28 -1.68 -4.23
N TYR A 41 6.56 -0.40 -4.12
CA TYR A 41 6.33 0.37 -2.91
C TYR A 41 5.13 1.27 -3.16
N VAL A 42 4.09 1.12 -2.35
CA VAL A 42 2.85 1.90 -2.47
C VAL A 42 2.65 2.66 -1.18
N GLU A 43 2.53 3.98 -1.29
CA GLU A 43 2.20 4.87 -0.19
C GLU A 43 0.75 5.37 -0.36
N PHE A 44 -0.04 5.25 0.70
CA PHE A 44 -1.43 5.68 0.73
C PHE A 44 -1.80 6.24 2.09
N GLN A 45 -2.86 7.03 2.13
CA GLN A 45 -3.37 7.60 3.37
C GLN A 45 -4.61 6.85 3.85
N THR A 46 -4.79 6.80 5.16
CA THR A 46 -6.07 6.43 5.76
C THR A 46 -6.57 7.57 6.64
N HIS A 47 -7.87 7.82 6.56
CA HIS A 47 -8.54 8.87 7.31
C HIS A 47 -9.39 8.23 8.39
N THR A 48 -9.04 8.50 9.63
CA THR A 48 -9.92 8.23 10.77
C THR A 48 -10.71 9.49 11.11
N PHE A 49 -11.66 9.38 12.03
CA PHE A 49 -12.52 10.51 12.41
C PHE A 49 -11.75 11.75 12.92
N SER A 50 -10.51 11.58 13.39
CA SER A 50 -9.72 12.67 14.00
C SER A 50 -8.32 12.83 13.42
N GLU A 51 -7.80 11.84 12.69
CA GLU A 51 -6.39 11.77 12.30
C GLU A 51 -6.24 11.15 10.92
N THR A 52 -5.25 11.62 10.17
CA THR A 52 -4.80 11.00 8.92
C THR A 52 -3.48 10.30 9.17
N TYR A 53 -3.40 9.04 8.75
CA TYR A 53 -2.20 8.22 8.84
C TYR A 53 -1.65 7.99 7.44
N THR A 54 -0.33 8.09 7.29
CA THR A 54 0.34 7.67 6.06
C THR A 54 0.80 6.24 6.24
N HIS A 55 0.46 5.39 5.29
CA HIS A 55 0.82 3.99 5.24
C HIS A 55 1.71 3.77 4.04
N SER A 56 2.71 2.92 4.20
CA SER A 56 3.50 2.43 3.10
C SER A 56 3.63 0.93 3.14
N VAL A 57 3.37 0.30 2.01
CA VAL A 57 3.42 -1.15 1.86
C VAL A 57 4.39 -1.53 0.76
N GLU A 58 5.14 -2.61 0.99
CA GLU A 58 6.00 -3.21 -0.02
C GLU A 58 5.37 -4.52 -0.50
N ILE A 59 5.16 -4.62 -1.80
CA ILE A 59 4.46 -5.71 -2.47
C ILE A 59 5.43 -6.42 -3.40
N THR A 60 5.59 -7.73 -3.31
CA THR A 60 6.47 -8.48 -4.21
C THR A 60 5.89 -8.57 -5.61
N LYS A 61 6.70 -8.31 -6.64
CA LYS A 61 6.25 -8.43 -8.03
C LYS A 61 5.86 -9.85 -8.41
N ALA A 62 6.60 -10.86 -7.97
CA ALA A 62 6.39 -12.23 -8.45
C ALA A 62 5.06 -12.89 -8.00
N VAL A 63 4.47 -12.42 -6.90
CA VAL A 63 3.31 -13.09 -6.26
C VAL A 63 2.30 -12.12 -5.62
N GLY A 64 2.50 -10.81 -5.74
CA GLY A 64 1.59 -9.81 -5.17
C GLY A 64 1.41 -9.86 -3.65
N ASN A 65 2.40 -10.37 -2.91
CA ASN A 65 2.32 -10.44 -1.46
C ASN A 65 2.88 -9.17 -0.81
N VAL A 66 2.16 -8.64 0.18
CA VAL A 66 2.66 -7.58 1.06
C VAL A 66 3.70 -8.18 2.00
N VAL A 67 4.95 -7.74 1.89
CA VAL A 67 6.09 -8.23 2.70
C VAL A 67 6.53 -7.24 3.77
N SER A 68 6.13 -5.98 3.64
CA SER A 68 6.39 -4.94 4.63
C SER A 68 5.23 -3.96 4.67
N HIS A 69 4.90 -3.49 5.87
CA HIS A 69 3.94 -2.42 6.09
C HIS A 69 4.49 -1.50 7.19
N ASP A 70 4.66 -0.22 6.87
CA ASP A 70 4.93 0.85 7.82
C ASP A 70 3.72 1.79 7.92
N ARG A 71 3.47 2.27 9.14
CA ARG A 71 2.47 3.29 9.41
C ARG A 71 3.13 4.43 10.16
N SER A 72 3.17 5.58 9.51
CA SER A 72 3.72 6.82 10.05
C SER A 72 2.60 7.83 10.29
N SER A 73 2.50 8.35 11.50
CA SER A 73 1.63 9.49 11.83
C SER A 73 2.39 10.78 11.56
N GLN A 74 1.81 11.73 10.82
CA GLN A 74 2.44 13.02 10.50
C GLN A 74 2.71 13.91 11.73
N PHE A 75 2.28 13.47 12.93
CA PHE A 75 2.52 14.13 14.20
C PHE A 75 3.64 13.41 14.98
N GLU A 76 4.90 13.74 14.68
CA GLU A 76 6.06 13.56 15.59
C GLU A 76 6.57 14.93 16.06
#